data_AF-A0A8D2M6Y1-F1
#
_entry.id   AF-A0A8D2M6Y1-F1
#
_cell.length_a   1.000
_cell.length_b   1.000
_cell.length_c   1.000
_cell.angle_alpha   90.00
_cell.angle_beta   90.00
_cell.angle_gamma   90.00
#
_symmetry.space_group_name_H-M   'P 1'
#
loop_
_entity.id
_entity.type
_entity.pdbx_description
1 polymer ?
#
loop_
_entity_poly.entity_id
_entity_poly.type
_entity_poly.pdbx_seq_one_letter_code
_entity_poly.pdbx_strand_id
1 'polypeptide(L)'
;MPKHGLDVSACEVFRFYKLITLKGLIEPISMIVPRRSETYQEDIYPMTPGTEPALTPDEWLSGVNREHGKGGWGRCWIEWHREKGLDWAWVGLDWFGMGYDWV
;
A
#
# COMPACT_ATOMS: atom_id res chain seq x y z
N MET A 1 0.31 6.24 -4.15
CA MET A 1 0.58 5.92 -5.57
C MET A 1 0.38 4.41 -5.77
N PRO A 2 -0.33 3.93 -6.82
CA PRO A 2 -0.38 2.51 -7.14
C PRO A 2 1.03 1.94 -7.42
N LYS A 3 1.25 0.66 -7.11
CA LYS A 3 2.58 0.02 -7.21
C LYS A 3 3.14 0.00 -8.64
N HIS A 4 2.27 -0.10 -9.65
CA HIS A 4 2.64 -0.02 -11.07
C HIS A 4 3.16 1.35 -11.51
N GLY A 5 2.99 2.40 -10.71
CA GLY A 5 3.46 3.75 -11.01
C GLY A 5 4.80 4.13 -10.39
N LEU A 6 5.50 3.16 -9.78
CA LEU A 6 6.81 3.36 -9.14
C LEU A 6 7.96 3.13 -10.14
N ASP A 7 9.06 3.84 -9.94
CA ASP A 7 10.29 3.61 -10.70
C ASP A 7 11.07 2.42 -10.13
N VAL A 8 10.94 1.28 -10.80
CA VAL A 8 11.58 0.04 -10.37
C VAL A 8 13.10 0.06 -10.61
N SER A 9 13.57 0.79 -11.63
CA SER A 9 15.01 0.90 -11.91
C SER A 9 15.74 1.66 -10.81
N ALA A 10 15.06 2.62 -10.18
CA ALA A 10 15.55 3.37 -9.03
C ALA A 10 15.31 2.67 -7.68
N CYS A 11 14.77 1.44 -7.65
CA CYS A 11 14.35 0.75 -6.42
C CYS A 11 13.37 1.60 -5.58
N GLU A 12 12.47 2.35 -6.23
CA GLU A 12 11.41 3.10 -5.56
C GLU A 12 10.34 2.13 -5.04
N VAL A 13 10.08 2.14 -3.74
CA VAL A 13 9.10 1.25 -3.09
C VAL A 13 7.80 1.96 -2.74
N PHE A 14 7.84 3.30 -2.64
CA PHE A 14 6.69 4.12 -2.36
C PHE A 14 6.91 5.57 -2.80
N ARG A 15 5.81 6.29 -3.09
CA ARG A 15 5.84 7.73 -3.38
C ARG A 15 4.73 8.45 -2.62
N PHE A 16 5.13 9.35 -1.74
CA PHE A 16 4.22 10.30 -1.09
C PHE A 16 4.04 11.55 -1.95
N TYR A 17 2.92 12.24 -1.75
CA TYR A 17 2.67 13.54 -2.34
C TYR A 17 2.45 14.53 -1.21
N LYS A 18 3.42 15.42 -1.01
CA LYS A 18 3.35 16.47 -0.02
C LYS A 18 2.66 17.68 -0.63
N LEU A 19 1.53 18.08 -0.06
CA LEU A 19 0.86 19.32 -0.43
C LEU A 19 1.58 20.52 0.21
N ILE A 20 2.11 21.41 -0.62
CA ILE A 20 2.69 22.69 -0.21
C ILE A 20 1.62 23.77 -0.39
N THR A 21 0.80 23.94 0.63
CA THR A 21 -0.38 24.83 0.62
C THR A 21 -0.04 26.28 0.29
N LEU A 22 1.07 26.81 0.83
CA LEU A 22 1.50 28.19 0.62
C LEU A 22 1.87 28.51 -0.84
N LYS A 23 2.27 27.50 -1.61
CA LYS A 23 2.66 27.66 -3.01
C LYS A 23 1.64 27.08 -3.99
N GLY A 24 0.60 26.41 -3.48
CA GLY A 24 -0.36 25.66 -4.30
C GLY A 24 0.28 24.53 -5.10
N LEU A 25 1.37 23.94 -4.61
CA LEU A 25 2.16 22.92 -5.31
C LEU A 25 2.04 21.57 -4.60
N ILE A 26 2.20 20.50 -5.38
CA ILE A 26 2.33 19.13 -4.85
C ILE A 26 3.75 18.68 -5.16
N GLU A 27 4.50 18.33 -4.11
CA GLU A 27 5.86 17.81 -4.21
C GLU A 27 5.84 16.28 -4.05
N PRO A 28 6.28 15.50 -5.06
CA PRO A 28 6.45 14.07 -4.91
C PRO A 28 7.68 13.76 -4.03
N ILE A 29 7.53 12.83 -3.10
CA ILE A 29 8.61 12.34 -2.23
C ILE A 29 8.74 10.84 -2.42
N SER A 30 9.82 10.42 -3.08
CA SER A 30 10.13 9.01 -3.35
C SER A 30 10.83 8.36 -2.16
N MET A 31 10.39 7.16 -1.79
CA MET A 31 11.10 6.27 -0.89
C MET A 31 11.86 5.24 -1.70
N ILE A 32 13.19 5.27 -1.60
CA ILE A 32 14.10 4.43 -2.38
C ILE A 32 14.89 3.53 -1.45
N VAL A 33 14.99 2.25 -1.80
CA VAL A 33 15.89 1.31 -1.13
C VAL A 33 17.30 1.47 -1.72
N PRO A 34 18.33 1.77 -0.90
CA PRO A 34 19.69 1.97 -1.43
C PRO A 34 20.32 0.63 -1.85
N ARG A 35 20.28 0.32 -3.15
CA ARG A 35 20.87 -0.88 -3.78
C ARG A 35 21.85 -0.49 -4.90
N ARG A 36 22.74 -1.41 -5.28
CA ARG A 36 23.79 -1.21 -6.30
C ARG A 36 23.38 -1.73 -7.69
N SER A 37 22.11 -1.72 -8.04
CA SER A 37 21.65 -2.34 -9.29
C SER A 37 20.46 -1.62 -9.91
N GLU A 38 20.53 -1.38 -11.21
CA GLU A 38 19.46 -0.84 -12.07
C GLU A 38 18.46 -1.93 -12.54
N THR A 39 18.60 -3.15 -11.99
CA THR A 39 17.79 -4.32 -12.36
C THR A 39 16.63 -4.53 -11.40
N TYR A 40 15.57 -5.16 -11.89
CA TYR A 40 14.42 -5.58 -11.09
C TYR A 40 14.84 -6.43 -9.88
N GLN A 41 14.27 -6.12 -8.71
CA GLN A 41 14.58 -6.74 -7.41
C GLN A 41 13.33 -7.40 -6.82
N GLU A 42 13.18 -8.71 -6.99
CA GLU A 42 12.00 -9.45 -6.52
C GLU A 42 11.76 -9.36 -5.00
N ASP A 43 12.81 -9.20 -4.20
CA ASP A 43 12.74 -9.18 -2.73
C ASP A 43 12.07 -7.93 -2.16
N ILE A 44 12.10 -6.80 -2.88
CA ILE A 44 11.48 -5.53 -2.44
C ILE A 44 10.10 -5.27 -3.06
N TYR A 45 9.70 -6.07 -4.04
CA TYR A 45 8.41 -5.99 -4.71
C TYR A 45 7.60 -7.27 -4.45
N PRO A 46 7.04 -7.43 -3.23
CA PRO A 46 6.16 -8.54 -2.95
C PRO A 46 4.91 -8.46 -3.84
N MET A 47 4.19 -9.57 -3.94
CA MET A 47 2.89 -9.61 -4.58
C MET A 47 1.98 -8.53 -3.98
N THR A 48 1.46 -7.67 -4.84
CA THR A 48 0.62 -6.54 -4.45
C THR A 48 -0.79 -6.75 -4.98
N PRO A 49 -1.82 -6.20 -4.30
CA PRO A 49 -3.19 -6.28 -4.81
C PRO A 49 -3.27 -5.73 -6.24
N GLY A 50 -3.90 -6.50 -7.12
CA GLY A 50 -4.15 -6.09 -8.49
C GLY A 50 -5.25 -5.04 -8.60
N THR A 51 -5.61 -4.68 -9.83
CA THR A 51 -6.70 -3.75 -10.12
C THR A 51 -8.08 -4.36 -10.00
N GLU A 52 -8.16 -5.68 -9.87
CA GLU A 52 -9.43 -6.41 -9.79
C GLU A 52 -9.89 -6.53 -8.34
N PRO A 53 -11.15 -6.19 -8.04
CA PRO A 53 -11.69 -6.33 -6.70
C PRO A 53 -11.83 -7.81 -6.33
N ALA A 54 -11.53 -8.15 -5.07
CA ALA A 54 -11.65 -9.52 -4.58
C ALA A 54 -13.09 -10.01 -4.48
N LEU A 55 -14.05 -9.09 -4.35
CA LEU A 55 -15.47 -9.34 -4.17
C LEU A 55 -16.30 -8.41 -5.04
N THR A 56 -17.45 -8.90 -5.47
CA THR A 56 -18.51 -8.04 -5.98
C THR A 56 -19.20 -7.30 -4.83
N PRO A 57 -19.86 -6.15 -5.08
CA PRO A 57 -20.58 -5.41 -4.05
C PRO A 57 -21.64 -6.26 -3.31
N ASP A 58 -22.39 -7.08 -4.04
CA ASP A 58 -23.44 -7.93 -3.45
C ASP A 58 -22.88 -8.99 -2.51
N GLU A 59 -21.77 -9.64 -2.87
CA GLU A 59 -21.08 -10.60 -2.01
C GLU A 59 -20.61 -9.93 -0.71
N TRP A 60 -20.00 -8.74 -0.81
CA TRP A 60 -19.55 -8.00 0.36
C TRP A 60 -20.71 -7.59 1.27
N LEU A 61 -21.81 -7.08 0.69
CA LEU A 61 -23.03 -6.73 1.44
C LEU A 61 -23.68 -7.94 2.12
N SER A 62 -23.56 -9.13 1.53
CA SER A 62 -24.02 -10.38 2.13
C SER A 62 -23.14 -10.89 3.28
N GLY A 63 -22.05 -10.18 3.60
CA GLY A 63 -21.13 -10.51 4.69
C GLY A 63 -19.98 -11.45 4.30
N VAL A 64 -19.77 -11.71 3.00
CA VAL A 64 -18.63 -12.49 2.52
C VAL A 64 -17.36 -11.67 2.68
N ASN A 65 -16.32 -12.28 3.26
CA ASN A 65 -14.99 -11.71 3.33
C ASN A 65 -14.00 -12.58 2.54
N ARG A 66 -13.30 -11.98 1.58
CA ARG A 66 -12.28 -12.66 0.75
C ARG A 66 -11.04 -11.79 0.73
N GLU A 67 -9.92 -12.40 1.08
CA GLU A 67 -8.62 -11.75 0.89
C GLU A 67 -8.33 -11.60 -0.61
N HIS A 68 -7.73 -10.48 -1.00
CA HIS A 68 -7.16 -10.29 -2.32
C HIS A 68 -6.23 -11.48 -2.64
N GLY A 69 -6.37 -12.06 -3.83
CA GLY A 69 -5.78 -13.36 -4.22
C GLY A 69 -4.37 -13.60 -3.68
N LYS A 70 -4.22 -14.70 -2.92
CA LYS A 70 -2.98 -15.11 -2.25
C LYS A 70 -1.90 -15.48 -3.27
N GLY A 71 -0.93 -14.59 -3.46
CA GLY A 71 0.48 -14.98 -3.56
C GLY A 71 1.21 -14.28 -2.42
N GLY A 72 1.64 -14.97 -1.35
CA GLY A 72 2.36 -14.36 -0.21
C GLY A 72 3.75 -13.86 -0.63
N TRP A 73 4.42 -12.89 0.01
CA TRP A 73 4.36 -12.38 1.38
C TRP A 73 4.68 -10.87 1.41
N GLY A 74 3.97 -10.13 2.26
CA GLY A 74 4.17 -8.70 2.49
C GLY A 74 2.80 -8.08 2.77
N ARG A 75 2.33 -8.16 4.02
CA ARG A 75 0.99 -7.66 4.37
C ARG A 75 0.98 -6.13 4.30
N CYS A 76 0.70 -5.60 3.12
CA CYS A 76 -0.05 -4.36 3.03
C CYS A 76 -1.51 -4.77 3.03
N TRP A 77 -2.16 -4.68 4.19
CA TRP A 77 -3.57 -5.03 4.31
C TRP A 77 -4.37 -3.74 4.48
N ILE A 78 -5.45 -3.63 3.69
CA ILE A 78 -6.44 -2.59 3.89
C ILE A 78 -7.48 -3.16 4.85
N GLU A 79 -7.42 -2.71 6.10
CA GLU A 79 -8.42 -3.07 7.10
C GLU A 79 -9.62 -2.13 6.94
N TRP A 80 -10.71 -2.71 6.44
CA TRP A 80 -11.98 -2.00 6.32
C TRP A 80 -12.72 -2.07 7.64
N HIS A 81 -12.75 -0.95 8.37
CA HIS A 81 -13.54 -0.80 9.58
C HIS A 81 -14.87 -0.12 9.26
N ARG A 82 -15.96 -0.79 9.62
CA ARG A 82 -17.30 -0.19 9.61
C ARG A 82 -17.61 0.32 11.01
N GLU A 83 -17.61 1.64 11.18
CA GLU A 83 -18.09 2.28 12.40
C GLU A 83 -19.20 3.27 12.06
N LYS A 84 -20.37 3.08 12.68
CA LYS A 84 -21.55 3.95 12.55
C LYS A 84 -22.00 4.23 11.10
N GLY A 85 -21.90 3.24 10.21
CA GLY A 85 -22.37 3.35 8.82
C GLY A 85 -21.47 4.18 7.90
N LEU A 86 -20.28 4.53 8.36
CA LEU A 86 -19.22 5.11 7.54
C LEU A 86 -18.14 4.04 7.36
N ASP A 87 -17.76 3.81 6.11
CA ASP A 87 -16.70 2.86 5.76
C ASP A 87 -15.35 3.60 5.78
N TRP A 88 -14.43 3.12 6.61
CA TRP A 88 -13.07 3.65 6.72
C TRP A 88 -12.07 2.57 6.33
N ALA A 89 -11.03 2.95 5.58
CA ALA A 89 -9.95 2.08 5.16
C ALA A 89 -8.63 2.50 5.80
N TRP A 90 -8.02 1.63 6.59
CA TRP A 90 -6.64 1.81 7.04
C TRP A 90 -5.70 1.06 6.11
N VAL A 91 -4.71 1.75 5.53
CA VAL A 91 -3.62 1.07 4.81
C VAL A 91 -2.53 0.75 5.84
N GLY A 92 -2.55 -0.47 6.38
CA GLY A 92 -1.48 -0.97 7.24
C GLY A 92 -0.35 -1.54 6.39
N LEU A 93 0.89 -1.11 6.64
CA LEU A 93 2.08 -1.84 6.22
C LEU A 93 2.56 -2.62 7.44
N ASP A 94 2.60 -3.96 7.38
CA ASP A 94 3.29 -4.76 8.41
C ASP A 94 4.79 -4.45 8.31
N TRP A 95 5.20 -3.42 9.03
CA TRP A 95 6.59 -3.18 9.35
C TRP A 95 6.93 -4.14 10.50
N PHE A 96 7.77 -5.13 10.20
CA PHE A 96 8.35 -6.08 11.14
C PHE A 96 8.50 -5.51 12.56
N GLY A 97 8.07 -6.27 13.56
CA GLY A 97 8.04 -5.90 14.97
C GLY A 97 9.28 -5.15 15.46
N MET A 98 9.18 -3.83 15.51
CA MET A 98 9.98 -2.98 16.35
C MET A 98 9.01 -2.26 17.27
N GLY A 99 8.97 -2.72 18.53
CA GLY A 99 8.35 -1.98 19.60
C GLY A 99 9.03 -0.62 19.71
N TYR A 100 8.24 0.42 19.54
CA TYR A 100 8.52 1.71 20.10
C TYR A 100 7.27 2.12 20.88
N ASP A 101 7.46 2.28 22.19
CA ASP A 101 6.50 2.90 23.11
C ASP A 101 6.03 4.22 22.51
N TRP A 102 4.72 4.36 22.39
CA TRP A 102 4.08 5.65 22.15
C TRP A 102 3.86 6.32 23.50
N VAL A 103 4.59 7.41 23.76
CA VAL A 103 4.00 8.53 24.53
C VAL A 103 3.00 9.23 23.63
#